data_AF-A0A2R6HEX6-F1
#
_entry.id   AF-A0A2R6HEX6-F1
#
_cell.length_a   1.000
_cell.length_b   1.000
_cell.length_c   1.000
_cell.angle_alpha   90.00
_cell.angle_beta   90.00
_cell.angle_gamma   90.00
#
_symmetry.space_group_name_H-M   'P 1'
#
loop_
_entity.id
_entity.type
_entity.pdbx_description
1 polymer ?
#
loop_
_entity_poly.entity_id
_entity_poly.type
_entity_poly.pdbx_seq_one_letter_code
_entity_poly.pdbx_strand_id
1 'polypeptide(L)'
;MAASTERNERDGRLGGPDELSEREQAAVETLCYRLADDELVLGERYTEWQVRAPTLESDLALSNIAQDEFGHARLWYDLLEDFGYTEADLIFERDPGAFRHATLVELPFEKGDWADAIVRSYLYDAAEHLRLEALENSSYPRLADRVRKVLSEERYHREHARNWLERLTAGAEGRERVQSAADRLFPHALALFEPVGESDADVDALGLRTESLDSMREQWLDTVLPFLSSLGIDAAPELCEGTDVESLLPESVGRDGSHTDAWPELHAEMTRTYRDLGRTEARRIMSDPDDAE
;
A
#
# COMPACT_ATOMS: atom_id res chain seq x y z
N MET A 1 -26.51 30.23 -16.54
CA MET A 1 -26.96 30.09 -15.15
C MET A 1 -25.95 29.18 -14.48
N ALA A 2 -25.06 29.76 -13.68
CA ALA A 2 -24.06 29.00 -12.94
C ALA A 2 -24.79 28.22 -11.84
N ALA A 3 -24.76 26.90 -11.92
CA ALA A 3 -25.14 26.06 -10.79
C ALA A 3 -24.04 26.25 -9.74
N SER A 4 -24.38 26.99 -8.70
CA SER A 4 -23.58 27.13 -7.49
C SER A 4 -23.54 25.76 -6.83
N THR A 5 -22.36 25.15 -6.73
CA THR A 5 -22.07 24.01 -5.87
C THR A 5 -22.18 24.51 -4.42
N GLU A 6 -23.41 24.61 -3.91
CA GLU A 6 -23.64 24.82 -2.49
C GLU A 6 -23.14 23.57 -1.76
N ARG A 7 -22.01 23.72 -1.05
CA ARG A 7 -21.54 22.78 -0.04
C ARG A 7 -22.75 22.31 0.75
N ASN A 8 -22.91 21.00 0.93
CA ASN A 8 -23.89 20.48 1.89
C ASN A 8 -23.35 20.83 3.30
N GLU A 9 -23.65 22.05 3.77
CA GLU A 9 -23.16 22.67 5.01
C GLU A 9 -23.54 21.89 6.30
N ARG A 10 -24.12 20.70 6.17
CA ARG A 10 -24.63 19.94 7.32
C ARG A 10 -23.63 18.96 7.95
N ASP A 11 -22.49 18.65 7.34
CA ASP A 11 -21.47 17.80 7.99
C ASP A 11 -20.02 17.91 7.47
N GLY A 12 -19.71 18.85 6.56
CA GLY A 12 -18.35 19.00 6.01
C GLY A 12 -17.85 17.84 5.13
N ARG A 13 -18.72 16.88 4.80
CA ARG A 13 -18.44 15.73 3.94
C ARG A 13 -18.56 16.08 2.45
N LEU A 14 -17.74 15.44 1.62
CA LEU A 14 -17.77 15.51 0.16
C LEU A 14 -18.96 14.73 -0.41
N GLY A 15 -19.45 15.16 -1.57
CA GLY A 15 -20.56 14.54 -2.31
C GLY A 15 -20.16 13.27 -3.06
N GLY A 16 -21.08 12.75 -3.88
CA GLY A 16 -20.80 11.63 -4.78
C GLY A 16 -19.86 12.01 -5.94
N PRO A 17 -19.42 11.04 -6.76
CA PRO A 17 -18.48 11.26 -7.87
C PRO A 17 -18.86 12.43 -8.80
N ASP A 18 -20.12 12.52 -9.20
CA ASP A 18 -20.65 13.59 -10.07
C ASP A 18 -20.78 14.96 -9.38
N GLU A 19 -20.59 15.03 -8.07
CA GLU A 19 -20.74 16.25 -7.26
C GLU A 19 -19.39 16.87 -6.85
N LEU A 20 -18.27 16.16 -7.06
CA LEU A 20 -16.94 16.65 -6.74
C LEU A 20 -16.50 17.75 -7.72
N SER A 21 -15.84 18.78 -7.20
CA SER A 21 -15.05 19.68 -8.04
C SER A 21 -13.82 18.97 -8.60
N GLU A 22 -13.23 19.51 -9.68
CA GLU A 22 -11.98 18.96 -10.26
C GLU A 22 -10.86 18.80 -9.22
N ARG A 23 -10.76 19.74 -8.27
CA ARG A 23 -9.79 19.69 -7.16
C ARG A 23 -10.07 18.55 -6.18
N GLU A 24 -11.33 18.35 -5.82
CA GLU A 24 -11.74 17.28 -4.91
C GLU A 24 -11.59 15.92 -5.57
N GLN A 25 -11.98 15.78 -6.83
CA GLN A 25 -11.78 14.55 -7.61
C GLN A 25 -10.29 14.21 -7.70
N ALA A 26 -9.43 15.17 -8.06
CA ALA A 26 -7.99 14.93 -8.17
C ALA A 26 -7.38 14.45 -6.83
N ALA A 27 -7.78 15.03 -5.70
CA ALA A 27 -7.31 14.60 -4.38
C ALA A 27 -7.79 13.18 -4.03
N VAL A 28 -9.06 12.84 -4.34
CA VAL A 28 -9.60 11.48 -4.15
C VAL A 28 -8.85 10.49 -5.04
N GLU A 29 -8.67 10.79 -6.32
CA GLU A 29 -7.93 9.93 -7.26
C GLU A 29 -6.49 9.70 -6.79
N THR A 30 -5.78 10.77 -6.40
CA THR A 30 -4.41 10.68 -5.86
C THR A 30 -4.32 9.71 -4.69
N LEU A 31 -5.25 9.82 -3.72
CA LEU A 31 -5.29 8.92 -2.58
C LEU A 31 -5.63 7.48 -2.98
N CYS A 32 -6.61 7.29 -3.87
CA CYS A 32 -7.02 5.95 -4.30
C CYS A 32 -5.90 5.24 -5.09
N TYR A 33 -5.23 5.91 -6.02
CA TYR A 33 -4.07 5.35 -6.73
C TYR A 33 -2.94 4.97 -5.77
N ARG A 34 -2.64 5.84 -4.81
CA ARG A 34 -1.61 5.57 -3.79
C ARG A 34 -1.87 4.27 -3.04
N LEU A 35 -3.09 4.10 -2.54
CA LEU A 35 -3.49 2.93 -1.76
C LEU A 35 -3.56 1.70 -2.68
N ALA A 36 -4.32 1.78 -3.78
CA ALA A 36 -4.53 0.66 -4.69
C ALA A 36 -3.22 0.06 -5.22
N ASP A 37 -2.27 0.92 -5.60
CA ASP A 37 -1.01 0.50 -6.18
C ASP A 37 -0.11 -0.19 -5.14
N ASP A 38 -0.08 0.31 -3.89
CA ASP A 38 0.65 -0.33 -2.80
C ASP A 38 0.16 -1.78 -2.60
N GLU A 39 -1.15 -1.97 -2.43
CA GLU A 39 -1.77 -3.28 -2.19
C GLU A 39 -1.55 -4.24 -3.38
N LEU A 40 -1.77 -3.76 -4.61
CA LEU A 40 -1.65 -4.58 -5.81
C LEU A 40 -0.23 -5.12 -5.97
N VAL A 41 0.77 -4.24 -5.84
CA VAL A 41 2.17 -4.61 -6.06
C VAL A 41 2.70 -5.48 -4.92
N LEU A 42 2.27 -5.20 -3.68
CA LEU A 42 2.62 -6.04 -2.53
C LEU A 42 2.03 -7.45 -2.67
N GLY A 43 0.74 -7.54 -3.00
CA GLY A 43 0.04 -8.79 -3.26
C GLY A 43 0.74 -9.61 -4.35
N GLU A 44 1.10 -8.98 -5.46
CA GLU A 44 1.83 -9.61 -6.56
C GLU A 44 3.19 -10.17 -6.10
N ARG A 45 3.98 -9.39 -5.35
CA ARG A 45 5.25 -9.91 -4.79
C ARG A 45 5.02 -11.10 -3.88
N TYR A 46 4.02 -11.07 -3.01
CA TYR A 46 3.74 -12.20 -2.12
C TYR A 46 3.32 -13.48 -2.86
N THR A 47 2.82 -13.40 -4.09
CA THR A 47 2.55 -14.61 -4.90
C THR A 47 3.81 -15.42 -5.21
N GLU A 48 5.00 -14.79 -5.25
CA GLU A 48 6.27 -15.48 -5.49
C GLU A 48 6.61 -16.54 -4.43
N TRP A 49 5.98 -16.45 -3.26
CA TRP A 49 6.17 -17.37 -2.14
C TRP A 49 5.25 -18.58 -2.17
N GLN A 50 4.22 -18.58 -3.02
CA GLN A 50 3.32 -19.71 -3.19
C GLN A 50 4.13 -20.94 -3.57
N VAL A 51 3.96 -22.01 -2.80
CA VAL A 51 4.71 -23.27 -2.84
C VAL A 51 6.22 -23.17 -2.56
N ARG A 52 6.71 -22.04 -2.03
CA ARG A 52 8.13 -21.77 -1.71
C ARG A 52 8.37 -21.34 -0.26
N ALA A 53 7.32 -21.04 0.51
CA ALA A 53 7.44 -20.65 1.91
C ALA A 53 8.07 -21.77 2.78
N PRO A 54 8.66 -21.45 3.95
CA PRO A 54 9.40 -22.43 4.77
C PRO A 54 8.56 -23.59 5.30
N THR A 55 7.26 -23.38 5.48
CA THR A 55 6.31 -24.42 5.91
C THR A 55 5.00 -24.28 5.13
N LEU A 56 4.18 -25.34 5.14
CA LEU A 56 2.85 -25.31 4.52
C LEU A 56 1.95 -24.25 5.17
N GLU A 57 2.05 -24.07 6.50
CA GLU A 57 1.31 -23.06 7.23
C GLU A 57 1.74 -21.65 6.85
N SER A 58 3.05 -21.42 6.64
CA SER A 58 3.54 -20.14 6.09
C SER A 58 3.02 -19.88 4.69
N ASP A 59 2.98 -20.92 3.86
CA ASP A 59 2.50 -20.83 2.47
C ASP A 59 1.01 -20.44 2.44
N LEU A 60 0.20 -21.12 3.25
CA LEU A 60 -1.22 -20.82 3.40
C LEU A 60 -1.46 -19.42 3.97
N ALA A 61 -0.68 -19.01 4.97
CA ALA A 61 -0.82 -17.70 5.60
C ALA A 61 -0.45 -16.57 4.62
N LEU A 62 0.70 -16.65 3.95
CA LEU A 62 1.11 -15.60 3.02
C LEU A 62 0.27 -15.58 1.74
N SER A 63 -0.24 -16.74 1.30
CA SER A 63 -1.22 -16.78 0.22
C SER A 63 -2.54 -16.12 0.61
N ASN A 64 -2.96 -16.24 1.88
CA ASN A 64 -4.15 -15.57 2.39
C ASN A 64 -3.93 -14.05 2.50
N ILE A 65 -2.77 -13.62 3.00
CA ILE A 65 -2.37 -12.21 2.99
C ILE A 65 -2.40 -11.66 1.57
N ALA A 66 -1.69 -12.27 0.62
CA ALA A 66 -1.70 -11.84 -0.79
C ALA A 66 -3.12 -11.76 -1.40
N GLN A 67 -4.01 -12.69 -1.04
CA GLN A 67 -5.41 -12.64 -1.47
C GLN A 67 -6.16 -11.43 -0.91
N ASP A 68 -5.94 -11.12 0.37
CA ASP A 68 -6.51 -9.95 1.03
C ASP A 68 -5.97 -8.65 0.39
N GLU A 69 -4.66 -8.55 0.13
CA GLU A 69 -4.04 -7.41 -0.57
C GLU A 69 -4.70 -7.16 -1.94
N PHE A 70 -4.87 -8.20 -2.75
CA PHE A 70 -5.60 -8.07 -4.02
C PHE A 70 -7.08 -7.70 -3.83
N GLY A 71 -7.67 -8.06 -2.69
CA GLY A 71 -9.01 -7.64 -2.31
C GLY A 71 -9.07 -6.15 -1.97
N HIS A 72 -8.08 -5.66 -1.22
CA HIS A 72 -7.94 -4.25 -0.84
C HIS A 72 -7.61 -3.37 -2.04
N ALA A 73 -6.71 -3.80 -2.91
CA ALA A 73 -6.42 -3.13 -4.18
C ALA A 73 -7.70 -2.88 -4.98
N ARG A 74 -8.56 -3.90 -5.11
CA ARG A 74 -9.87 -3.76 -5.79
C ARG A 74 -10.79 -2.78 -5.06
N LEU A 75 -10.85 -2.84 -3.73
CA LEU A 75 -11.59 -1.84 -2.95
C LEU A 75 -11.08 -0.41 -3.16
N TRP A 76 -9.87 -0.18 -3.66
CA TRP A 76 -9.41 1.17 -3.96
C TRP A 76 -9.62 1.51 -5.44
N TYR A 77 -9.34 0.58 -6.36
CA TYR A 77 -9.62 0.76 -7.79
C TYR A 77 -11.11 0.94 -8.10
N ASP A 78 -12.00 0.24 -7.40
CA ASP A 78 -13.45 0.39 -7.57
C ASP A 78 -13.91 1.85 -7.27
N LEU A 79 -13.17 2.65 -6.48
CA LEU A 79 -13.48 4.08 -6.29
C LEU A 79 -13.07 4.90 -7.52
N LEU A 80 -12.01 4.48 -8.21
CA LEU A 80 -11.54 5.12 -9.44
C LEU A 80 -12.48 4.80 -10.61
N GLU A 81 -13.05 3.60 -10.65
CA GLU A 81 -14.04 3.24 -11.69
C GLU A 81 -15.27 4.16 -11.68
N ASP A 82 -15.64 4.72 -10.52
CA ASP A 82 -16.70 5.72 -10.42
C ASP A 82 -16.41 7.03 -11.19
N PHE A 83 -15.14 7.29 -11.52
CA PHE A 83 -14.69 8.42 -12.35
C PHE A 83 -14.51 8.05 -13.83
N GLY A 84 -14.87 6.82 -14.22
CA GLY A 84 -14.88 6.35 -15.60
C GLY A 84 -13.61 5.62 -16.05
N TYR A 85 -12.67 5.34 -15.14
CA TYR A 85 -11.55 4.44 -15.44
C TYR A 85 -12.03 2.98 -15.50
N THR A 86 -11.35 2.15 -16.29
CA THR A 86 -11.58 0.70 -16.31
C THR A 86 -10.43 -0.05 -15.64
N GLU A 87 -10.67 -1.27 -15.15
CA GLU A 87 -9.57 -2.15 -14.67
C GLU A 87 -8.42 -2.28 -15.68
N ALA A 88 -8.70 -2.26 -16.99
CA ALA A 88 -7.68 -2.25 -18.02
C ALA A 88 -6.81 -0.99 -17.95
N ASP A 89 -7.41 0.20 -17.86
CA ASP A 89 -6.72 1.48 -17.72
C ASP A 89 -5.91 1.57 -16.42
N LEU A 90 -6.43 0.96 -15.35
CA LEU A 90 -5.87 1.04 -14.00
C LEU A 90 -4.72 0.06 -13.78
N ILE A 91 -4.76 -1.13 -14.37
CA ILE A 91 -3.79 -2.20 -14.05
C ILE A 91 -3.00 -2.64 -15.27
N PHE A 92 -3.69 -3.00 -16.35
CA PHE A 92 -3.08 -3.81 -17.41
C PHE A 92 -2.48 -3.00 -18.56
N GLU A 93 -3.10 -1.88 -18.90
CA GLU A 93 -2.71 -0.97 -19.99
C GLU A 93 -2.02 0.30 -19.47
N ARG A 94 -1.93 0.46 -18.14
CA ARG A 94 -1.26 1.58 -17.49
C ARG A 94 0.25 1.54 -17.74
N ASP A 95 0.84 2.70 -18.04
CA ASP A 95 2.29 2.83 -18.13
C ASP A 95 2.93 2.56 -16.74
N PRO A 96 4.00 1.76 -16.64
CA PRO A 96 4.63 1.48 -15.35
C PRO A 96 5.08 2.74 -14.60
N GLY A 97 5.47 3.82 -15.29
CA GLY A 97 5.83 5.09 -14.65
C GLY A 97 4.63 5.89 -14.10
N ALA A 98 3.40 5.47 -14.39
CA ALA A 98 2.19 6.07 -13.86
C ALA A 98 1.73 5.44 -12.53
N PHE A 99 2.33 4.34 -12.09
CA PHE A 99 2.06 3.75 -10.78
C PHE A 99 2.63 4.62 -9.65
N ARG A 100 1.97 4.57 -8.48
CA ARG A 100 2.23 5.43 -7.32
C ARG A 100 2.48 4.66 -6.03
N HIS A 101 2.81 3.37 -6.11
CA HIS A 101 3.21 2.57 -4.95
C HIS A 101 4.58 3.01 -4.41
N ALA A 102 4.84 2.78 -3.13
CA ALA A 102 6.18 2.99 -2.56
C ALA A 102 7.16 1.92 -3.06
N THR A 103 8.43 2.28 -3.22
CA THR A 103 9.44 1.31 -3.67
C THR A 103 9.65 0.13 -2.72
N LEU A 104 9.18 0.19 -1.47
CA LEU A 104 9.19 -0.98 -0.56
C LEU A 104 8.50 -2.21 -1.16
N VAL A 105 7.31 -2.02 -1.73
CA VAL A 105 6.42 -3.14 -2.09
C VAL A 105 6.86 -3.83 -3.37
N GLU A 106 7.61 -3.15 -4.23
CA GLU A 106 8.10 -3.71 -5.50
C GLU A 106 9.43 -4.44 -5.38
N LEU A 107 10.16 -4.37 -4.27
CA LEU A 107 11.49 -4.99 -4.19
C LEU A 107 11.41 -6.52 -4.34
N PRO A 108 12.39 -7.17 -4.98
CA PRO A 108 12.48 -8.62 -4.96
C PRO A 108 12.89 -9.12 -3.56
N PHE A 109 12.64 -10.39 -3.26
CA PHE A 109 13.17 -11.03 -2.04
C PHE A 109 14.60 -11.53 -2.31
N GLU A 110 15.61 -10.99 -1.62
CA GLU A 110 17.00 -11.34 -1.88
C GLU A 110 17.24 -12.83 -1.66
N LYS A 111 17.70 -13.54 -2.71
CA LYS A 111 18.00 -14.98 -2.67
C LYS A 111 16.85 -15.85 -2.15
N GLY A 112 15.61 -15.34 -2.16
CA GLY A 112 14.45 -16.01 -1.55
C GLY A 112 14.58 -16.16 -0.04
N ASP A 113 15.09 -15.15 0.67
CA ASP A 113 15.12 -15.13 2.13
C ASP A 113 13.74 -14.81 2.70
N TRP A 114 13.20 -15.73 3.52
CA TRP A 114 11.92 -15.54 4.21
C TRP A 114 11.93 -14.32 5.15
N ALA A 115 13.09 -13.93 5.67
CA ALA A 115 13.22 -12.74 6.49
C ALA A 115 12.78 -11.47 5.73
N ASP A 116 13.04 -11.38 4.42
CA ASP A 116 12.65 -10.23 3.61
C ASP A 116 11.13 -10.08 3.54
N ALA A 117 10.42 -11.19 3.33
CA ALA A 117 8.95 -11.18 3.29
C ALA A 117 8.35 -10.75 4.64
N ILE A 118 8.89 -11.27 5.74
CA ILE A 118 8.39 -10.98 7.08
C ILE A 118 8.72 -9.55 7.52
N VAL A 119 9.93 -9.05 7.24
CA VAL A 119 10.31 -7.67 7.56
C VAL A 119 9.48 -6.69 6.73
N ARG A 120 9.29 -6.96 5.42
CA ARG A 120 8.43 -6.13 4.57
C ARG A 120 7.01 -6.07 5.10
N SER A 121 6.38 -7.22 5.37
CA SER A 121 5.03 -7.29 5.95
C SER A 121 4.96 -6.47 7.23
N TYR A 122 5.89 -6.66 8.18
CA TYR A 122 5.83 -5.87 9.42
C TYR A 122 5.95 -4.35 9.18
N LEU A 123 6.87 -3.90 8.33
CA LEU A 123 7.07 -2.48 8.03
C LEU A 123 5.84 -1.88 7.33
N TYR A 124 5.28 -2.60 6.35
CA TYR A 124 4.10 -2.20 5.59
C TYR A 124 2.84 -2.19 6.46
N ASP A 125 2.47 -3.31 7.08
CA ASP A 125 1.22 -3.46 7.85
C ASP A 125 1.19 -2.51 9.06
N ALA A 126 2.36 -2.14 9.61
CA ALA A 126 2.44 -1.11 10.65
C ALA A 126 2.12 0.29 10.11
N ALA A 127 2.51 0.62 8.89
CA ALA A 127 2.17 1.89 8.25
C ALA A 127 0.73 1.89 7.75
N GLU A 128 0.27 0.77 7.18
CA GLU A 128 -1.08 0.64 6.64
C GLU A 128 -2.14 0.77 7.73
N HIS A 129 -1.89 0.20 8.91
CA HIS A 129 -2.74 0.43 10.07
C HIS A 129 -2.95 1.93 10.39
N LEU A 130 -1.89 2.73 10.41
CA LEU A 130 -1.97 4.16 10.72
C LEU A 130 -2.69 4.93 9.59
N ARG A 131 -2.41 4.58 8.34
CA ARG A 131 -3.10 5.17 7.18
C ARG A 131 -4.59 4.90 7.24
N LEU A 132 -4.99 3.67 7.48
CA LEU A 132 -6.39 3.30 7.58
C LEU A 132 -7.08 3.98 8.76
N GLU A 133 -6.45 4.07 9.94
CA GLU A 133 -6.96 4.85 11.07
C GLU A 133 -7.20 6.32 10.68
N ALA A 134 -6.27 6.92 9.94
CA ALA A 134 -6.41 8.29 9.43
C ALA A 134 -7.52 8.46 8.35
N LEU A 135 -8.05 7.36 7.82
CA LEU A 135 -9.12 7.34 6.81
C LEU A 135 -10.50 6.96 7.38
N GLU A 136 -10.59 6.43 8.61
CA GLU A 136 -11.85 6.00 9.23
C GLU A 136 -12.90 7.12 9.29
N ASN A 137 -12.44 8.36 9.45
CA ASN A 137 -13.28 9.56 9.53
C ASN A 137 -13.09 10.48 8.32
N SER A 138 -12.72 9.93 7.17
CA SER A 138 -12.54 10.66 5.92
C SER A 138 -13.75 11.54 5.60
N SER A 139 -13.48 12.74 5.07
CA SER A 139 -14.52 13.63 4.55
C SER A 139 -15.22 13.05 3.32
N TYR A 140 -14.67 12.02 2.66
CA TYR A 140 -15.32 11.30 1.57
C TYR A 140 -15.92 9.97 2.07
N PRO A 141 -17.25 9.87 2.28
CA PRO A 141 -17.85 8.72 2.95
C PRO A 141 -17.63 7.39 2.23
N ARG A 142 -17.59 7.39 0.90
CA ARG A 142 -17.40 6.18 0.10
C ARG A 142 -16.03 5.53 0.31
N LEU A 143 -15.02 6.33 0.68
CA LEU A 143 -13.71 5.82 1.08
C LEU A 143 -13.77 5.28 2.51
N ALA A 144 -14.31 6.05 3.47
CA ALA A 144 -14.43 5.64 4.88
C ALA A 144 -15.23 4.33 5.05
N ASP A 145 -16.23 4.09 4.21
CA ASP A 145 -17.06 2.88 4.26
C ASP A 145 -16.27 1.58 3.98
N ARG A 146 -15.15 1.66 3.24
CA ARG A 146 -14.30 0.52 2.89
C ARG A 146 -13.27 0.21 3.98
N VAL A 147 -12.78 1.24 4.67
CA VAL A 147 -11.70 1.18 5.68
C VAL A 147 -11.95 0.15 6.78
N ARG A 148 -13.17 0.09 7.34
CA ARG A 148 -13.47 -0.80 8.49
C ARG A 148 -13.24 -2.28 8.15
N LYS A 149 -13.52 -2.68 6.90
CA LYS A 149 -13.29 -4.05 6.45
C LYS A 149 -11.79 -4.31 6.39
N VAL A 150 -11.05 -3.45 5.69
CA VAL A 150 -9.59 -3.56 5.51
C VAL A 150 -8.89 -3.63 6.87
N LEU A 151 -9.18 -2.71 7.80
CA LEU A 151 -8.63 -2.71 9.16
C LEU A 151 -8.82 -4.02 9.91
N SER A 152 -9.95 -4.70 9.70
CA SER A 152 -10.23 -5.96 10.40
C SER A 152 -9.38 -7.13 9.89
N GLU A 153 -9.02 -7.11 8.60
CA GLU A 153 -8.18 -8.10 7.93
C GLU A 153 -6.69 -7.82 8.23
N GLU A 154 -6.26 -6.56 8.11
CA GLU A 154 -4.89 -6.08 8.38
C GLU A 154 -4.35 -6.41 9.77
N ARG A 155 -5.25 -6.45 10.77
CA ARG A 155 -4.85 -6.83 12.13
C ARG A 155 -4.19 -8.21 12.17
N TYR A 156 -4.67 -9.15 11.35
CA TYR A 156 -4.10 -10.51 11.27
C TYR A 156 -2.71 -10.50 10.65
N HIS A 157 -2.49 -9.70 9.62
CA HIS A 157 -1.22 -9.61 8.88
C HIS A 157 -0.10 -9.10 9.79
N ARG A 158 -0.35 -8.00 10.51
CA ARG A 158 0.60 -7.44 11.49
C ARG A 158 0.91 -8.42 12.62
N GLU A 159 -0.08 -9.15 13.13
CA GLU A 159 0.14 -10.18 14.15
C GLU A 159 0.97 -11.35 13.59
N HIS A 160 0.74 -11.76 12.34
CA HIS A 160 1.52 -12.79 11.66
C HIS A 160 2.99 -12.38 11.55
N ALA A 161 3.28 -11.16 11.08
CA ALA A 161 4.63 -10.65 10.89
C ALA A 161 5.40 -10.58 12.21
N ARG A 162 4.78 -10.03 13.27
CA ARG A 162 5.38 -9.93 14.61
C ARG A 162 5.76 -11.28 15.18
N ASN A 163 4.84 -12.26 15.11
CA ASN A 163 5.08 -13.61 15.58
C ASN A 163 6.25 -14.28 14.82
N TRP A 164 6.39 -14.02 13.52
CA TRP A 164 7.52 -14.53 12.75
C TRP A 164 8.83 -13.85 13.09
N LEU A 165 8.85 -12.54 13.28
CA LEU A 165 10.06 -11.82 13.68
C LEU A 165 10.60 -12.33 15.01
N GLU A 166 9.74 -12.54 16.01
CA GLU A 166 10.13 -13.16 17.28
C GLU A 166 10.75 -14.55 17.10
N ARG A 167 10.21 -15.37 16.19
CA ARG A 167 10.74 -16.72 15.88
C ARG A 167 12.08 -16.67 15.15
N LEU A 168 12.19 -15.82 14.13
CA LEU A 168 13.40 -15.69 13.32
C LEU A 168 14.56 -15.12 14.15
N THR A 169 14.29 -14.19 15.06
CA THR A 169 15.30 -13.54 15.89
C THR A 169 15.67 -14.33 17.15
N ALA A 170 15.05 -15.48 17.40
CA ALA A 170 15.36 -16.35 18.54
C ALA A 170 16.79 -16.95 18.46
N GLY A 171 17.34 -17.10 17.25
CA GLY A 171 18.72 -17.57 16.99
C GLY A 171 19.59 -16.50 16.35
N ALA A 172 20.92 -16.64 16.47
CA ALA A 172 21.87 -15.67 15.91
C ALA A 172 21.81 -15.58 14.38
N GLU A 173 21.79 -16.72 13.67
CA GLU A 173 21.73 -16.76 12.20
C GLU A 173 20.44 -16.13 11.67
N GLY A 174 19.29 -16.45 12.25
CA GLY A 174 18.02 -15.83 11.86
C GLY A 174 17.97 -14.35 12.17
N ARG A 175 18.55 -13.91 13.29
CA ARG A 175 18.69 -12.47 13.61
C ARG A 175 19.55 -11.74 12.60
N GLU A 176 20.67 -12.31 12.17
CA GLU A 176 21.53 -11.73 11.12
C GLU A 176 20.78 -11.57 9.79
N ARG A 177 19.93 -12.54 9.43
CA ARG A 177 19.08 -12.46 8.23
C ARG A 177 18.01 -11.37 8.35
N VAL A 178 17.34 -11.28 9.49
CA VAL A 178 16.37 -10.20 9.76
C VAL A 178 17.03 -8.83 9.79
N GLN A 179 18.23 -8.71 10.36
CA GLN A 179 19.00 -7.47 10.35
C GLN A 179 19.35 -7.06 8.91
N SER A 180 19.90 -7.99 8.13
CA SER A 180 20.23 -7.74 6.72
C SER A 180 19.01 -7.34 5.89
N ALA A 181 17.83 -7.90 6.18
CA ALA A 181 16.58 -7.50 5.54
C ALA A 181 16.15 -6.08 5.97
N ALA A 182 16.21 -5.78 7.27
CA ALA A 182 15.88 -4.46 7.81
C ALA A 182 16.77 -3.35 7.23
N ASP A 183 18.09 -3.58 7.16
CA ASP A 183 19.07 -2.62 6.61
C ASP A 183 18.72 -2.20 5.17
N ARG A 184 18.20 -3.14 4.36
CA ARG A 184 17.81 -2.86 2.97
C ARG A 184 16.41 -2.27 2.85
N LEU A 185 15.46 -2.79 3.61
CA LEU A 185 14.04 -2.49 3.41
C LEU A 185 13.61 -1.22 4.15
N PHE A 186 14.25 -0.87 5.26
CA PHE A 186 13.85 0.28 6.07
C PHE A 186 13.90 1.62 5.32
N PRO A 187 14.97 1.96 4.56
CA PRO A 187 14.98 3.16 3.71
C PRO A 187 13.78 3.23 2.76
N HIS A 188 13.45 2.11 2.11
CA HIS A 188 12.31 2.04 1.20
C HIS A 188 10.96 2.11 1.93
N ALA A 189 10.87 1.65 3.18
CA ALA A 189 9.68 1.79 4.00
C ALA A 189 9.39 3.25 4.37
N LEU A 190 10.40 4.11 4.47
CA LEU A 190 10.18 5.55 4.66
C LEU A 190 9.42 6.18 3.47
N ALA A 191 9.57 5.64 2.25
CA ALA A 191 8.84 6.08 1.07
C ALA A 191 7.31 5.87 1.18
N LEU A 192 6.85 5.08 2.15
CA LEU A 192 5.42 4.96 2.49
C LEU A 192 4.83 6.30 2.98
N PHE A 193 5.65 7.27 3.36
CA PHE A 193 5.20 8.56 3.87
C PHE A 193 5.52 9.73 2.93
N GLU A 194 5.98 9.46 1.71
CA GLU A 194 6.24 10.52 0.73
C GLU A 194 4.95 10.94 0.01
N PRO A 195 4.78 12.23 -0.38
CA PRO A 195 3.59 12.72 -1.05
C PRO A 195 3.49 12.26 -2.51
N VAL A 196 2.27 12.15 -3.03
CA VAL A 196 2.01 11.83 -4.45
C VAL A 196 1.57 13.08 -5.23
N GLY A 197 2.48 13.62 -6.05
CA GLY A 197 2.17 14.73 -6.96
C GLY A 197 1.69 16.00 -6.25
N GLU A 198 1.12 16.93 -7.03
CA GLU A 198 0.71 18.25 -6.52
C GLU A 198 -0.59 18.20 -5.69
N SER A 199 -1.40 17.15 -5.86
CA SER A 199 -2.71 17.01 -5.22
C SER A 199 -2.66 16.37 -3.82
N ASP A 200 -1.51 15.85 -3.35
CA ASP A 200 -1.39 15.26 -2.01
C ASP A 200 -1.69 16.28 -0.90
N ALA A 201 -1.27 17.53 -1.08
CA ALA A 201 -1.59 18.62 -0.13
C ALA A 201 -3.10 18.85 0.02
N ASP A 202 -3.88 18.57 -1.04
CA ASP A 202 -5.33 18.68 -1.01
C ASP A 202 -6.00 17.50 -0.30
N VAL A 203 -5.34 16.33 -0.20
CA VAL A 203 -5.82 15.17 0.57
C VAL A 203 -6.04 15.57 2.03
N ASP A 204 -5.05 16.23 2.64
CA ASP A 204 -5.15 16.71 4.02
C ASP A 204 -6.07 17.93 4.13
N ALA A 205 -5.94 18.89 3.21
CA ALA A 205 -6.71 20.14 3.28
C ALA A 205 -8.23 19.91 3.12
N LEU A 206 -8.63 18.88 2.39
CA LEU A 206 -10.02 18.47 2.21
C LEU A 206 -10.50 17.50 3.30
N GLY A 207 -9.62 17.04 4.19
CA GLY A 207 -9.94 16.10 5.25
C GLY A 207 -10.21 14.68 4.75
N LEU A 208 -9.68 14.31 3.58
CA LEU A 208 -9.74 12.92 3.11
C LEU A 208 -8.95 11.99 4.05
N ARG A 209 -7.82 12.50 4.55
CA ARG A 209 -7.01 11.90 5.61
C ARG A 209 -6.98 12.87 6.80
N THR A 210 -7.13 12.34 8.02
CA THR A 210 -7.21 13.17 9.24
C THR A 210 -5.86 13.48 9.88
N GLU A 211 -4.79 12.85 9.40
CA GLU A 211 -3.43 13.03 9.89
C GLU A 211 -2.46 13.25 8.73
N SER A 212 -1.43 14.09 8.92
CA SER A 212 -0.43 14.31 7.86
C SER A 212 0.49 13.12 7.70
N LEU A 213 1.11 12.99 6.51
CA LEU A 213 2.14 11.98 6.26
C LEU A 213 3.29 12.03 7.27
N ASP A 214 3.75 13.24 7.62
CA ASP A 214 4.81 13.44 8.61
C ASP A 214 4.41 12.92 9.99
N SER A 215 3.18 13.21 10.44
CA SER A 215 2.70 12.77 11.75
C SER A 215 2.54 11.25 11.81
N MET A 216 2.05 10.62 10.73
CA MET A 216 1.98 9.17 10.64
C MET A 216 3.38 8.54 10.59
N ARG A 217 4.35 9.16 9.91
CA ARG A 217 5.74 8.69 9.88
C ARG A 217 6.36 8.68 11.27
N GLU A 218 6.16 9.74 12.05
CA GLU A 218 6.63 9.81 13.44
C GLU A 218 6.00 8.70 14.30
N GLN A 219 4.69 8.52 14.23
CA GLN A 219 3.98 7.44 14.96
C GLN A 219 4.43 6.04 14.52
N TRP A 220 4.71 5.87 13.23
CA TRP A 220 5.23 4.63 12.69
C TRP A 220 6.63 4.32 13.24
N LEU A 221 7.53 5.31 13.26
CA LEU A 221 8.86 5.16 13.86
C LEU A 221 8.77 4.81 15.35
N ASP A 222 7.89 5.47 16.09
CA ASP A 222 7.62 5.21 17.52
C ASP A 222 7.05 3.81 17.77
N THR A 223 6.46 3.18 16.75
CA THR A 223 5.93 1.81 16.83
C THR A 223 6.97 0.77 16.40
N VAL A 224 7.62 1.00 15.26
CA VAL A 224 8.49 0.03 14.58
C VAL A 224 9.84 -0.09 15.27
N LEU A 225 10.50 1.04 15.56
CA LEU A 225 11.87 1.03 16.10
C LEU A 225 11.95 0.35 17.47
N PRO A 226 11.07 0.63 18.45
CA PRO A 226 11.13 -0.05 19.75
C PRO A 226 10.87 -1.56 19.65
N PHE A 227 9.97 -1.98 18.76
CA PHE A 227 9.68 -3.41 18.57
C PHE A 227 10.88 -4.13 17.95
N LEU A 228 11.45 -3.62 16.86
CA LEU A 228 12.63 -4.22 16.22
C LEU A 228 13.83 -4.22 17.17
N SER A 229 14.05 -3.13 17.92
CA SER A 229 15.09 -3.05 18.94
C SER A 229 14.93 -4.12 20.03
N SER A 230 13.68 -4.42 20.44
CA SER A 230 13.41 -5.46 21.43
C SER A 230 13.80 -6.87 20.97
N LEU A 231 13.90 -7.08 19.65
CA LEU A 231 14.36 -8.32 19.01
C LEU A 231 15.88 -8.32 18.72
N GLY A 232 16.57 -7.23 19.09
CA GLY A 232 17.98 -7.04 18.80
C GLY A 232 18.26 -6.68 17.34
N ILE A 233 17.31 -6.03 16.66
CA ILE A 233 17.43 -5.53 15.29
C ILE A 233 17.56 -4.00 15.34
N ASP A 234 18.63 -3.47 14.77
CA ASP A 234 18.88 -2.03 14.64
C ASP A 234 18.56 -1.59 13.21
N ALA A 235 17.30 -1.26 12.94
CA ALA A 235 16.83 -1.01 11.58
C ALA A 235 17.16 0.39 11.03
N ALA A 236 17.62 1.30 11.89
CA ALA A 236 17.88 2.69 11.52
C ALA A 236 18.98 3.30 12.38
N PRO A 237 20.22 2.79 12.32
CA PRO A 237 21.33 3.25 13.16
C PRO A 237 21.68 4.73 12.93
N GLU A 238 21.34 5.29 11.77
CA GLU A 238 21.54 6.70 11.42
C GLU A 238 20.46 7.64 11.98
N LEU A 239 19.31 7.12 12.43
CA LEU A 239 18.25 7.92 13.04
C LEU A 239 18.65 8.32 14.46
N CYS A 240 18.95 9.60 14.66
CA CYS A 240 19.13 10.22 15.97
C CYS A 240 18.37 11.56 16.04
N GLU A 241 18.37 12.18 17.22
CA GLU A 241 17.69 13.46 17.42
C GLU A 241 18.23 14.52 16.44
N GLY A 242 17.36 15.03 15.57
CA GLY A 242 17.72 15.99 14.53
C GLY A 242 18.21 15.40 13.21
N THR A 243 18.16 14.07 13.02
CA THR A 243 18.37 13.46 11.70
C THR A 243 17.30 13.93 10.72
N ASP A 244 17.74 14.37 9.55
CA ASP A 244 16.87 14.63 8.41
C ASP A 244 16.46 13.29 7.78
N VAL A 245 15.19 12.91 7.92
CA VAL A 245 14.67 11.63 7.42
C VAL A 245 14.74 11.56 5.90
N GLU A 246 14.67 12.70 5.20
CA GLU A 246 14.81 12.74 3.74
C GLU A 246 16.18 12.22 3.29
N SER A 247 17.22 12.40 4.11
CA SER A 247 18.57 11.90 3.81
C SER A 247 18.71 10.38 3.84
N LEU A 248 17.69 9.68 4.40
CA LEU A 248 17.63 8.23 4.48
C LEU A 248 16.76 7.61 3.38
N LEU A 249 16.07 8.42 2.58
CA LEU A 249 15.26 7.91 1.48
C LEU A 249 16.14 7.29 0.39
N PRO A 250 15.65 6.25 -0.29
CA PRO A 250 16.28 5.76 -1.51
C PRO A 250 16.23 6.81 -2.63
N GLU A 251 17.04 6.63 -3.67
CA GLU A 251 17.02 7.49 -4.87
C GLU A 251 15.66 7.49 -5.58
N SER A 252 14.92 6.37 -5.49
CA SER A 252 13.59 6.21 -6.08
C SER A 252 12.57 5.87 -5.00
N VAL A 253 11.50 6.65 -4.92
CA VAL A 253 10.49 6.57 -3.85
C VAL A 253 9.14 6.01 -4.35
N GLY A 254 8.93 5.93 -5.66
CA GLY A 254 7.76 5.35 -6.32
C GLY A 254 6.54 6.28 -6.36
N ARG A 255 6.36 7.10 -5.32
CA ARG A 255 5.27 8.08 -5.20
C ARG A 255 5.24 9.13 -6.31
N ASP A 256 6.39 9.49 -6.85
CA ASP A 256 6.56 10.44 -7.95
C ASP A 256 6.68 9.75 -9.33
N GLY A 257 6.49 8.43 -9.39
CA GLY A 257 6.71 7.61 -10.58
C GLY A 257 8.16 7.17 -10.79
N SER A 258 9.10 7.56 -9.91
CA SER A 258 10.45 7.00 -9.90
C SER A 258 10.45 5.64 -9.21
N HIS A 259 10.63 4.57 -9.98
CA HIS A 259 10.66 3.21 -9.47
C HIS A 259 12.05 2.59 -9.62
N THR A 260 12.34 1.55 -8.84
CA THR A 260 13.58 0.78 -8.99
C THR A 260 13.57 -0.02 -10.29
N ASP A 261 14.74 -0.54 -10.68
CA ASP A 261 14.88 -1.41 -11.84
C ASP A 261 14.03 -2.71 -11.73
N ALA A 262 13.57 -3.06 -10.53
CA ALA A 262 12.75 -4.25 -10.31
C ALA A 262 11.29 -4.10 -10.80
N TRP A 263 10.78 -2.87 -10.87
CA TRP A 263 9.38 -2.63 -11.20
C TRP A 263 9.02 -2.94 -12.65
N PRO A 264 9.76 -2.46 -13.67
CA PRO A 264 9.44 -2.79 -15.06
C PRO A 264 9.40 -4.29 -15.33
N GLU A 265 10.26 -5.07 -14.66
CA GLU A 265 10.26 -6.53 -14.76
C GLU A 265 9.02 -7.17 -14.14
N LEU A 266 8.67 -6.77 -12.90
CA LEU A 266 7.47 -7.26 -12.20
C LEU A 266 6.19 -6.90 -12.96
N HIS A 267 6.05 -5.63 -13.37
CA HIS A 267 4.91 -5.18 -14.17
C HIS A 267 4.79 -5.97 -15.47
N ALA A 268 5.94 -6.25 -16.13
CA ALA A 268 5.95 -7.01 -17.36
C ALA A 268 5.48 -8.46 -17.17
N GLU A 269 5.79 -9.08 -16.03
CA GLU A 269 5.33 -10.42 -15.65
C GLU A 269 3.83 -10.42 -15.30
N MET A 270 3.41 -9.57 -14.37
CA MET A 270 2.03 -9.42 -13.90
C MET A 270 1.04 -9.23 -15.07
N THR A 271 1.42 -8.39 -16.06
CA THR A 271 0.56 -8.07 -17.22
C THR A 271 0.81 -8.95 -18.45
N ARG A 272 1.76 -9.91 -18.40
CA ARG A 272 2.09 -10.77 -19.57
C ARG A 272 0.89 -11.55 -20.05
N THR A 273 0.18 -12.23 -19.14
CA THR A 273 -0.95 -13.11 -19.52
C THR A 273 -2.08 -12.33 -20.16
N TYR A 274 -2.34 -11.10 -19.71
CA TYR A 274 -3.32 -10.20 -20.32
C TYR A 274 -2.96 -9.93 -21.79
N ARG A 275 -1.71 -9.54 -22.05
CA ARG A 275 -1.18 -9.24 -23.39
C ARG A 275 -1.15 -10.46 -24.30
N ASP A 276 -0.63 -11.59 -23.82
CA ASP A 276 -0.47 -12.81 -24.61
C ASP A 276 -1.80 -13.44 -25.03
N LEU A 277 -2.84 -13.31 -24.18
CA LEU A 277 -4.16 -13.83 -24.48
C LEU A 277 -5.04 -12.86 -25.28
N GLY A 278 -4.54 -11.65 -25.58
CA GLY A 278 -5.31 -10.60 -26.27
C GLY A 278 -6.59 -10.25 -25.52
N ARG A 279 -6.58 -10.31 -24.19
CA ARG A 279 -7.73 -9.92 -23.38
C ARG A 279 -7.84 -8.41 -23.44
N THR A 280 -9.01 -7.91 -23.84
CA THR A 280 -9.36 -6.47 -23.77
C THR A 280 -10.30 -6.18 -22.60
N GLU A 281 -10.74 -7.22 -21.89
CA GLU A 281 -11.60 -7.15 -20.71
C GLU A 281 -11.34 -8.36 -19.81
N ALA A 282 -11.49 -8.18 -18.49
CA ALA A 282 -11.48 -9.30 -17.56
C ALA A 282 -12.71 -10.18 -17.79
N ARG A 283 -12.51 -11.50 -17.81
CA ARG A 283 -13.61 -12.44 -18.00
C ARG A 283 -14.45 -12.50 -16.72
N ARG A 284 -15.60 -11.82 -16.70
CA ARG A 284 -16.58 -11.93 -15.61
C ARG A 284 -17.08 -13.38 -15.52
N ILE A 285 -16.77 -14.06 -14.42
CA ILE A 285 -17.24 -15.43 -14.15
C ILE A 285 -18.66 -15.40 -13.54
N MET A 286 -18.99 -14.32 -12.82
CA MET A 286 -20.32 -14.07 -12.28
C MET A 286 -20.79 -12.69 -12.74
N SER A 287 -22.10 -12.57 -12.98
CA SER A 287 -22.76 -11.29 -13.19
C SER A 287 -22.64 -10.43 -11.93
N ASP A 288 -22.62 -9.11 -12.08
CA ASP A 288 -22.73 -8.21 -10.93
C ASP A 288 -24.05 -8.51 -10.19
N PRO A 289 -24.08 -8.66 -8.86
CA PRO A 289 -25.33 -8.75 -8.12
C PRO A 289 -26.32 -7.60 -8.43
N ASP A 290 -25.81 -6.44 -8.85
CA ASP A 290 -26.62 -5.30 -9.26
C ASP A 290 -27.09 -5.37 -10.74
N ASP A 291 -26.51 -6.27 -11.55
CA ASP A 291 -26.94 -6.55 -12.93
C ASP A 291 -28.13 -7.54 -13.01
N ALA A 292 -28.56 -8.09 -11.87
CA ALA A 292 -29.66 -9.05 -11.79
C ALA A 292 -31.03 -8.35 -11.64
N GLU A 293 -31.53 -7.75 -12.73
CA GLU A 293 -32.96 -7.38 -12.88
C GLU A 293 -33.88 -8.59 -13.12
#